data_AF-A0A1I4V5M3-F1
#
_entry.id   AF-A0A1I4V5M3-F1
#
_cell.length_a   1.000
_cell.length_b   1.000
_cell.length_c   1.000
_cell.angle_alpha   90.00
_cell.angle_beta   90.00
_cell.angle_gamma   90.00
#
_symmetry.space_group_name_H-M   'P 1'
#
loop_
_entity.id
_entity.type
_entity.pdbx_description
1 polymer ?
#
loop_
_entity_poly.entity_id
_entity_poly.type
_entity_poly.pdbx_seq_one_letter_code
_entity_poly.pdbx_strand_id
1 'polypeptide(L)'
;MMKSIALAALLVVLLGFLGVQYYITSVPALEAPITVGEVREVESEQSLVVTLVDREGQRFTVGLRGDTAKPEEAALFYIRNPDVIPYVFWPSLRSNDEKRVLELLEDLIESDASDVAAVRSIYSVLKERN
;
A
#
# COMPACT_ATOMS: atom_id res chain seq x y z
N MET A 1 43.28 -11.63 3.57
CA MET A 1 42.37 -10.93 4.52
C MET A 1 41.49 -9.87 3.86
N MET A 2 42.00 -8.96 3.01
CA MET A 2 41.16 -7.93 2.34
C MET A 2 39.92 -8.48 1.59
N LYS A 3 40.05 -9.61 0.89
CA LYS A 3 38.92 -10.22 0.16
C LYS A 3 37.75 -10.61 1.09
N SER A 4 38.05 -11.00 2.34
CA SER A 4 37.04 -11.33 3.35
C SER A 4 36.33 -10.07 3.86
N ILE A 5 37.08 -8.97 4.05
CA ILE A 5 36.51 -7.67 4.45
C ILE A 5 35.63 -7.10 3.34
N ALA A 6 36.08 -7.18 2.08
CA ALA A 6 35.29 -6.74 0.93
C ALA A 6 33.98 -7.54 0.79
N LEU A 7 34.04 -8.86 0.99
CA LEU A 7 32.85 -9.71 0.99
C LEU A 7 31.90 -9.36 2.15
N ALA A 8 32.42 -9.20 3.36
CA ALA A 8 31.62 -8.82 4.52
C ALA A 8 30.94 -7.46 4.32
N ALA A 9 31.68 -6.46 3.83
CA ALA A 9 31.13 -5.15 3.50
C ALA A 9 30.05 -5.24 2.43
N LEU A 10 30.26 -6.04 1.37
CA LEU A 10 29.26 -6.27 0.33
C LEU A 10 27.98 -6.89 0.90
N LEU A 11 28.09 -7.89 1.78
CA LEU A 11 26.93 -8.52 2.41
C LEU A 11 26.16 -7.52 3.28
N VAL A 12 26.84 -6.67 4.04
CA VAL A 12 26.19 -5.61 4.83
C VAL A 12 25.42 -4.64 3.94
N VAL A 13 26.02 -4.21 2.81
CA VAL A 13 25.34 -3.33 1.85
C VAL A 13 24.11 -4.01 1.24
N LEU A 14 24.22 -5.28 0.85
CA LEU A 14 23.09 -6.04 0.30
C LEU A 14 21.95 -6.21 1.31
N LEU A 15 22.28 -6.47 2.58
CA LEU A 15 21.29 -6.52 3.65
C LEU A 15 20.60 -5.17 3.85
N GLY A 16 21.36 -4.07 3.76
CA GLY A 16 20.81 -2.71 3.78
C GLY A 16 19.81 -2.49 2.65
N PHE A 17 20.15 -2.87 1.41
CA PHE A 17 19.24 -2.77 0.27
C PHE A 17 17.99 -3.64 0.43
N LEU A 18 18.13 -4.86 0.94
CA LEU A 18 17.00 -5.73 1.21
C LEU A 18 16.05 -5.11 2.25
N GLY A 19 16.60 -4.49 3.30
CA GLY A 19 15.82 -3.77 4.30
C GLY A 19 15.08 -2.57 3.73
N VAL A 20 15.75 -1.74 2.91
CA VAL A 20 15.12 -0.59 2.24
C VAL A 20 14.04 -1.05 1.28
N GLN A 21 14.29 -2.07 0.47
CA GLN A 21 13.30 -2.63 -0.45
C GLN A 21 12.09 -3.12 0.32
N TYR A 22 12.29 -3.93 1.36
CA TYR A 22 11.20 -4.40 2.20
C TYR A 22 10.41 -3.25 2.83
N TYR A 23 11.10 -2.22 3.32
CA TYR A 23 10.46 -1.03 3.86
C TYR A 23 9.57 -0.37 2.82
N ILE A 24 10.06 -0.06 1.61
CA ILE A 24 9.25 0.68 0.62
C ILE A 24 8.14 -0.14 -0.04
N THR A 25 8.24 -1.47 -0.07
CA THR A 25 7.27 -2.36 -0.74
C THR A 25 6.38 -3.14 0.20
N SER A 26 6.44 -2.94 1.52
CA SER A 26 5.54 -3.62 2.45
C SER A 26 4.38 -2.72 2.85
N VAL A 27 3.22 -3.34 3.09
CA VAL A 27 2.07 -2.66 3.69
C VAL A 27 2.45 -2.20 5.10
N PRO A 28 2.25 -0.91 5.46
CA PRO A 28 2.55 -0.42 6.80
C PRO A 28 1.51 -0.90 7.81
N ALA A 29 1.96 -1.13 9.03
CA ALA A 29 1.07 -1.14 10.18
C ALA A 29 0.86 0.33 10.57
N LEU A 30 -0.36 0.85 10.35
CA LEU A 30 -0.74 2.22 10.69
C LEU A 30 -1.29 2.26 12.12
N GLU A 31 -0.96 3.30 12.87
CA GLU A 31 -1.46 3.45 14.24
C GLU A 31 -2.85 4.10 14.30
N ALA A 32 -3.78 3.45 15.00
CA ALA A 32 -5.11 3.99 15.20
C ALA A 32 -5.11 5.29 16.06
N PRO A 33 -6.02 6.25 15.80
CA PRO A 33 -7.04 6.23 14.75
C PRO A 33 -6.45 6.51 13.36
N ILE A 34 -6.92 5.77 12.37
CA ILE A 34 -6.58 5.98 10.96
C ILE A 34 -7.70 6.80 10.33
N THR A 35 -7.33 7.86 9.61
CA THR A 35 -8.25 8.75 8.91
C THR A 35 -7.98 8.76 7.42
N VAL A 36 -8.99 9.11 6.64
CA VAL A 36 -8.81 9.35 5.20
C VAL A 36 -8.37 10.79 5.03
N GLY A 37 -7.17 11.00 4.49
CA GLY A 37 -6.60 12.33 4.27
C GLY A 37 -6.99 12.92 2.92
N GLU A 38 -6.81 12.16 1.84
CA GLU A 38 -7.10 12.62 0.48
C GLU A 38 -7.74 11.49 -0.33
N VAL A 39 -8.78 11.81 -1.09
CA VAL A 39 -9.39 10.90 -2.08
C VAL A 39 -9.27 11.56 -3.45
N ARG A 40 -8.75 10.83 -4.42
CA ARG A 40 -8.60 11.29 -5.80
C ARG A 40 -9.19 10.25 -6.74
N GLU A 41 -10.21 10.68 -7.48
CA GLU A 41 -10.74 9.95 -8.62
C GLU A 41 -10.09 10.49 -9.90
N VAL A 42 -9.51 9.60 -10.69
CA VAL A 42 -8.89 9.93 -11.98
C VAL A 42 -9.77 9.32 -13.06
N GLU A 43 -10.79 10.08 -13.48
CA GLU A 43 -11.81 9.62 -14.44
C GLU A 43 -11.20 9.08 -15.74
N SER A 44 -10.14 9.71 -16.26
CA SER A 44 -9.47 9.29 -17.50
C SER A 44 -8.87 7.90 -17.45
N GLU A 45 -8.56 7.40 -16.25
CA GLU A 45 -7.96 6.08 -16.03
C GLU A 45 -8.86 5.16 -15.20
N GLN A 46 -10.11 5.56 -14.94
CA GLN A 46 -11.04 4.89 -14.02
C GLN A 46 -10.38 4.53 -12.69
N SER A 47 -9.45 5.37 -12.21
CA SER A 47 -8.61 5.03 -11.07
C SER A 47 -9.11 5.72 -9.81
N LEU A 48 -9.15 4.98 -8.71
CA LEU A 48 -9.50 5.49 -7.39
C LEU A 48 -8.27 5.43 -6.49
N VAL A 49 -7.90 6.56 -5.91
CA VAL A 49 -6.73 6.67 -5.02
C VAL A 49 -7.16 7.25 -3.69
N VAL A 50 -6.74 6.62 -2.61
CA VAL A 50 -7.05 7.00 -1.25
C VAL A 50 -5.76 7.09 -0.45
N THR A 51 -5.51 8.23 0.18
CA THR A 51 -4.43 8.41 1.14
C THR A 51 -4.98 8.29 2.55
N LEU A 52 -4.51 7.28 3.27
CA LEU A 52 -4.73 7.08 4.69
C LEU A 52 -3.67 7.84 5.49
N VAL A 53 -4.08 8.39 6.62
CA VAL A 53 -3.21 9.10 7.56
C VAL A 53 -3.47 8.57 8.95
N ASP A 54 -2.42 8.10 9.60
CA ASP A 54 -2.50 7.57 10.96
C ASP A 54 -2.35 8.67 12.02
N ARG A 55 -2.38 8.27 13.30
CA ARG A 55 -2.25 9.19 14.43
C ARG A 55 -0.92 9.95 14.45
N GLU A 56 0.16 9.33 14.01
CA GLU A 56 1.50 9.92 13.99
C GLU A 56 1.72 10.80 12.74
N GLY A 57 0.74 10.85 11.84
CA GLY A 57 0.81 11.58 10.58
C GLY A 57 1.50 10.78 9.47
N GLN A 58 1.76 9.49 9.66
CA GLN A 58 2.26 8.62 8.61
C GLN A 58 1.21 8.47 7.51
N ARG A 59 1.60 8.78 6.28
CA ARG A 59 0.72 8.69 5.10
C ARG A 59 0.93 7.37 4.38
N PHE A 60 -0.15 6.69 4.04
CA PHE A 60 -0.15 5.50 3.19
C PHE A 60 -1.14 5.70 2.06
N THR A 61 -0.71 5.62 0.81
CA THR A 61 -1.62 5.76 -0.34
C THR A 61 -1.91 4.41 -0.94
N VAL A 62 -3.18 4.06 -1.08
CA VAL A 62 -3.67 2.86 -1.74
C VAL A 62 -4.56 3.27 -2.91
N GLY A 63 -4.50 2.53 -4.01
CA GLY A 63 -5.35 2.82 -5.14
C GLY A 63 -5.64 1.61 -6.02
N LEU A 64 -6.71 1.74 -6.79
CA LEU A 64 -7.08 0.83 -7.87
C LEU A 64 -6.93 1.57 -9.19
N ARG A 65 -6.33 0.90 -10.16
CA ARG A 65 -6.24 1.35 -11.54
C ARG A 65 -7.09 0.47 -12.45
N GLY A 66 -7.92 1.07 -13.29
CA GLY A 66 -8.81 0.35 -14.22
C GLY A 66 -10.23 0.21 -13.69
N ASP A 67 -11.09 -0.39 -14.51
CA ASP A 67 -12.53 -0.42 -14.24
C ASP A 67 -12.88 -1.20 -12.95
N THR A 68 -13.37 -0.49 -11.93
CA THR A 68 -13.81 -1.10 -10.67
C THR A 68 -15.03 -2.01 -10.86
N ALA A 69 -15.78 -1.87 -11.96
CA ALA A 69 -16.88 -2.79 -12.29
C ALA A 69 -16.39 -4.16 -12.78
N LYS A 70 -15.09 -4.28 -13.11
CA LYS A 70 -14.43 -5.54 -13.49
C LYS A 70 -13.24 -5.81 -12.56
N PRO A 71 -13.49 -6.41 -11.39
CA PRO A 71 -12.47 -6.60 -10.37
C PRO A 71 -11.21 -7.31 -10.88
N GLU A 72 -11.33 -8.24 -11.82
CA GLU A 72 -10.22 -8.95 -12.43
C GLU A 72 -9.30 -8.06 -13.29
N GLU A 73 -9.82 -6.98 -13.89
CA GLU A 73 -9.07 -6.03 -14.70
C GLU A 73 -8.48 -4.88 -13.86
N ALA A 74 -9.02 -4.64 -12.66
CA ALA A 74 -8.54 -3.60 -11.74
C ALA A 74 -7.20 -4.00 -11.09
N ALA A 75 -6.17 -3.16 -11.23
CA ALA A 75 -4.85 -3.36 -10.64
C ALA A 75 -4.71 -2.57 -9.33
N LEU A 76 -4.44 -3.29 -8.23
CA LEU A 76 -4.08 -2.69 -6.94
C LEU A 76 -2.67 -2.10 -7.02
N PHE A 77 -2.49 -0.92 -6.43
CA PHE A 77 -1.18 -0.36 -6.14
C PHE A 77 -1.20 0.38 -4.80
N TYR A 78 -0.02 0.60 -4.23
CA TYR A 78 0.13 1.45 -3.07
C TYR A 78 1.50 2.11 -2.98
N ILE A 79 1.59 3.12 -2.12
CA ILE A 79 2.78 3.90 -1.81
C ILE A 79 2.89 3.98 -0.29
N ARG A 80 3.93 3.37 0.29
CA ARG A 80 4.09 3.28 1.76
C ARG A 80 4.27 4.64 2.44
N ASN A 81 5.07 5.52 1.82
CA ASN A 81 5.45 6.80 2.39
C ASN A 81 5.62 7.83 1.26
N PRO A 82 4.51 8.42 0.77
CA PRO A 82 4.52 9.27 -0.42
C PRO A 82 5.39 10.52 -0.27
N ASP A 83 5.60 10.99 0.96
CA ASP A 83 6.36 12.23 1.24
C ASP A 83 7.88 12.00 1.20
N VAL A 84 8.34 10.78 1.50
CA VAL A 84 9.77 10.45 1.54
C VAL A 84 10.19 9.70 0.29
N ILE A 85 9.45 8.66 -0.09
CA ILE A 85 9.75 7.80 -1.23
C ILE A 85 8.44 7.53 -1.99
N PRO A 86 8.13 8.30 -3.06
CA PRO A 86 6.91 8.13 -3.86
C PRO A 86 7.04 6.93 -4.81
N TYR A 87 7.43 5.78 -4.28
CA TYR A 87 7.55 4.53 -5.03
C TYR A 87 6.20 3.83 -5.11
N VAL A 88 5.72 3.61 -6.33
CA VAL A 88 4.47 2.89 -6.60
C VAL A 88 4.76 1.38 -6.65
N PHE A 89 4.21 0.64 -5.69
CA PHE A 89 4.30 -0.81 -5.68
C PHE A 89 3.01 -1.45 -6.22
N TRP A 90 3.18 -2.45 -7.08
CA TRP A 90 2.11 -3.21 -7.74
C TRP A 90 2.14 -4.64 -7.22
N PRO A 91 1.37 -4.97 -6.15
CA PRO A 91 1.28 -6.34 -5.68
C PRO A 91 0.68 -7.25 -6.77
N SER A 92 1.18 -8.48 -6.84
CA SER A 92 0.56 -9.50 -7.70
C SER A 92 -0.86 -9.83 -7.21
N LEU A 93 -1.73 -10.21 -8.14
CA LEU A 93 -3.08 -10.67 -7.85
C LEU A 93 -3.07 -11.81 -6.80
N ARG A 94 -3.90 -11.68 -5.76
CA ARG A 94 -4.06 -12.64 -4.64
C ARG A 94 -2.77 -12.88 -3.84
N SER A 95 -1.81 -11.96 -3.92
CA SER A 95 -0.59 -12.02 -3.13
C SER A 95 -0.86 -11.79 -1.64
N ASN A 96 0.11 -12.15 -0.79
CA ASN A 96 0.03 -11.84 0.64
C ASN A 96 -0.03 -10.33 0.90
N ASP A 97 0.55 -9.50 0.03
CA ASP A 97 0.50 -8.05 0.20
C ASP A 97 -0.88 -7.49 -0.16
N GLU A 98 -1.56 -8.05 -1.16
CA GLU A 98 -2.97 -7.73 -1.43
C GLU A 98 -3.86 -8.11 -0.25
N LYS A 99 -3.65 -9.29 0.35
CA LYS A 99 -4.38 -9.71 1.56
C LYS A 99 -4.16 -8.77 2.74
N ARG A 100 -2.92 -8.33 2.96
CA ARG A 100 -2.61 -7.34 4.01
C ARG A 100 -3.30 -6.00 3.79
N VAL A 101 -3.39 -5.56 2.53
CA VAL A 101 -4.17 -4.35 2.21
C VAL A 101 -5.64 -4.59 2.51
N LEU A 102 -6.20 -5.75 2.12
CA LEU A 102 -7.59 -6.10 2.42
C LEU A 102 -7.88 -6.05 3.92
N GLU A 103 -7.04 -6.68 4.75
CA GLU A 103 -7.12 -6.67 6.21
C GLU A 103 -7.08 -5.24 6.77
N LEU A 104 -6.12 -4.40 6.30
CA LEU A 104 -6.02 -3.00 6.71
C LEU A 104 -7.30 -2.21 6.41
N LEU A 105 -7.90 -2.41 5.22
CA LEU A 105 -9.13 -1.71 4.83
C LEU A 105 -10.34 -2.24 5.61
N GLU A 106 -10.36 -3.53 5.95
CA GLU A 106 -11.39 -4.15 6.78
C GLU A 106 -11.39 -3.55 8.19
N ASP A 107 -10.24 -3.52 8.85
CA ASP A 107 -10.05 -2.91 10.17
C ASP A 107 -10.49 -1.43 10.17
N LEU A 108 -10.19 -0.70 9.09
CA LEU A 108 -10.59 0.69 8.94
C LEU A 108 -12.11 0.85 8.82
N ILE A 109 -12.76 -0.03 8.05
CA ILE A 109 -14.22 -0.05 7.89
C ILE A 109 -14.92 -0.37 9.21
N GLU A 110 -14.38 -1.30 9.99
CA GLU A 110 -14.91 -1.66 11.31
C GLU A 110 -14.73 -0.55 12.36
N SER A 111 -13.67 0.25 12.22
CA SER A 111 -13.38 1.37 13.13
C SER A 111 -14.24 2.63 12.91
N ASP A 112 -15.16 2.62 11.94
CA ASP A 112 -16.14 3.69 11.66
C ASP A 112 -15.51 5.07 11.36
N ALA A 113 -14.39 5.09 10.63
CA ALA A 113 -13.71 6.32 10.20
C ALA A 113 -14.59 7.18 9.26
N SER A 114 -14.53 8.50 9.33
CA SER A 114 -15.55 9.41 8.75
C SER A 114 -15.69 9.46 7.22
N ASP A 115 -14.79 8.83 6.45
CA ASP A 115 -14.76 8.89 4.97
C ASP A 115 -14.62 7.48 4.33
N VAL A 116 -15.45 6.53 4.79
CA VAL A 116 -15.38 5.12 4.39
C VAL A 116 -15.82 4.85 2.94
N ALA A 117 -16.42 5.78 2.20
CA ALA A 117 -17.03 5.45 0.91
C ALA A 117 -16.00 4.97 -0.14
N ALA A 118 -14.90 5.74 -0.32
CA ALA A 118 -13.83 5.37 -1.24
C ALA A 118 -13.06 4.14 -0.75
N VAL A 119 -12.81 4.04 0.55
CA VAL A 119 -12.21 2.87 1.21
C VAL A 119 -13.05 1.61 0.95
N ARG A 120 -14.38 1.70 1.10
CA ARG A 120 -15.32 0.60 0.83
C ARG A 120 -15.30 0.18 -0.64
N SER A 121 -15.17 1.13 -1.56
CA SER A 121 -15.07 0.82 -2.99
C SER A 121 -13.79 0.02 -3.31
N ILE A 122 -12.64 0.41 -2.74
CA ILE A 122 -11.42 -0.38 -2.90
C ILE A 122 -11.56 -1.75 -2.25
N TYR A 123 -12.07 -1.80 -1.02
CA TYR A 123 -12.29 -3.05 -0.28
C TYR A 123 -13.21 -4.01 -1.03
N SER A 124 -14.33 -3.55 -1.59
CA SER A 124 -15.28 -4.42 -2.30
C SER A 124 -14.63 -5.08 -3.52
N VAL A 125 -13.86 -4.32 -4.31
CA VAL A 125 -13.13 -4.86 -5.45
C VAL A 125 -12.11 -5.91 -5.01
N LEU A 126 -11.33 -5.63 -3.96
CA LEU A 126 -10.34 -6.60 -3.45
C LEU A 126 -11.00 -7.86 -2.87
N LYS A 127 -12.16 -7.72 -2.22
CA LYS A 127 -12.93 -8.82 -1.65
C LYS A 127 -13.53 -9.72 -2.73
N GLU A 128 -13.96 -9.17 -3.87
CA GLU A 128 -14.48 -9.96 -4.98
C GLU A 128 -13.38 -10.76 -5.71
N ARG A 129 -12.12 -10.32 -5.63
CA ARG A 129 -10.97 -10.96 -6.29
C ARG A 129 -10.39 -12.15 -5.51
N ASN A 130 -10.53 -12.17 -4.18
CA ASN A 130 -9.92 -13.15 -3.27
C ASN A 130 -10.92 -14.22 -2.81
#